data_AF-A0A952FHP4-F1
#
_entry.id   AF-A0A952FHP4-F1
#
_cell.length_a   1.000
_cell.length_b   1.000
_cell.length_c   1.000
_cell.angle_alpha   90.00
_cell.angle_beta   90.00
_cell.angle_gamma   90.00
#
_symmetry.space_group_name_H-M   'P 1'
#
loop_
_entity.id
_entity.type
_entity.pdbx_description
1 polymer ?
#
loop_
_entity_poly.entity_id
_entity_poly.type
_entity_poly.pdbx_seq_one_letter_code
_entity_poly.pdbx_strand_id
1 'polypeptide(L)'
;MFNTAIFFRIADDFVLPPLEALEEIFQSHRFVPCGATEPESSGGVPPRGNKSTVLIESVGRQLIARLCTERRPVPSSAIKAAVEERIEKYKEETGRERVGAKIKKEFKQEVMLDLLPRAFTKRST
;
A
#
# COMPACT_ATOMS: atom_id res chain seq x y z
N MET A 1 3.55 -23.39 -4.74
CA MET A 1 3.39 -23.43 -6.21
C MET A 1 2.91 -22.05 -6.64
N PHE A 2 3.43 -21.49 -7.72
CA PHE A 2 2.95 -20.21 -8.26
C PHE A 2 1.64 -20.45 -9.01
N ASN A 3 0.62 -19.62 -8.75
CA ASN A 3 -0.66 -19.72 -9.45
C ASN A 3 -0.63 -19.00 -10.81
N THR A 4 0.21 -17.98 -10.94
CA THR A 4 0.40 -17.16 -12.15
C THR A 4 1.86 -16.76 -12.24
N ALA A 5 2.37 -16.55 -13.47
CA ALA A 5 3.72 -16.07 -13.71
C ALA A 5 3.74 -14.94 -14.75
N ILE A 6 4.61 -13.96 -14.53
CA ILE A 6 4.95 -12.91 -15.48
C ILE A 6 6.48 -12.92 -15.60
N PHE A 7 6.99 -12.95 -16.83
CA PHE A 7 8.43 -13.08 -17.09
C PHE A 7 9.02 -11.73 -17.47
N PHE A 8 10.17 -11.43 -16.87
CA PHE A 8 10.98 -10.27 -17.20
C PHE A 8 12.39 -10.74 -17.54
N ARG A 9 13.02 -10.10 -18.53
CA ARG A 9 14.42 -10.37 -18.88
C ARG A 9 15.30 -9.37 -18.14
N ILE A 10 16.26 -9.88 -17.39
CA ILE A 10 17.32 -9.07 -16.78
C ILE A 10 18.30 -8.66 -17.89
N ALA A 11 18.88 -7.46 -17.80
CA ALA A 11 19.87 -6.98 -18.75
C ALA A 11 21.13 -7.87 -18.73
N ASP A 12 21.78 -8.05 -19.88
CA ASP A 12 22.88 -8.99 -20.06
C ASP A 12 24.14 -8.58 -19.26
N ASP A 13 24.27 -7.29 -18.92
CA ASP A 13 25.35 -6.69 -18.14
C ASP A 13 25.05 -6.63 -16.63
N PHE A 14 23.87 -7.09 -16.19
CA PHE A 14 23.52 -7.09 -14.77
C PHE A 14 24.37 -8.12 -14.01
N VAL A 15 25.12 -7.62 -13.02
CA VAL A 15 25.85 -8.45 -12.07
C VAL A 15 24.99 -8.62 -10.83
N LEU A 16 24.60 -9.87 -10.55
CA LEU A 16 23.85 -10.20 -9.35
C LEU A 16 24.71 -9.91 -8.11
N PRO A 17 24.24 -9.07 -7.17
CA PRO A 17 24.98 -8.82 -5.93
C PRO A 17 25.07 -10.09 -5.07
N PRO A 18 26.05 -10.18 -4.15
CA PRO A 18 26.10 -11.24 -3.15
C PRO A 18 24.79 -11.35 -2.36
N LEU A 19 24.45 -12.56 -1.92
CA LEU A 19 23.18 -12.82 -1.25
C LEU A 19 23.04 -12.01 0.04
N GLU A 20 24.15 -11.79 0.75
CA GLU A 20 24.20 -11.02 2.00
C GLU A 20 23.83 -9.56 1.76
N ALA A 21 24.37 -8.96 0.70
CA ALA A 21 24.05 -7.59 0.31
C ALA A 21 22.58 -7.44 -0.14
N LEU A 22 22.04 -8.45 -0.84
CA LEU A 22 20.62 -8.48 -1.17
C LEU A 22 19.77 -8.59 0.10
N GLU A 23 20.09 -9.49 1.02
CA GLU A 23 19.35 -9.67 2.26
C GLU A 23 19.34 -8.38 3.11
N GLU A 24 20.46 -7.65 3.20
CA GLU A 24 20.49 -6.34 3.86
C GLU A 24 19.52 -5.33 3.25
N ILE A 25 19.45 -5.26 1.91
CA ILE A 25 18.49 -4.39 1.19
C ILE A 25 17.06 -4.86 1.45
N PHE A 26 16.79 -6.16 1.43
CA PHE A 26 15.44 -6.66 1.72
C PHE A 26 15.02 -6.39 3.17
N GLN A 27 15.95 -6.48 4.14
CA GLN A 27 15.68 -6.16 5.54
C GLN A 27 15.39 -4.68 5.76
N SER A 28 16.05 -3.76 5.03
CA SER A 28 15.72 -2.34 5.11
C SER A 28 14.33 -2.01 4.55
N HIS A 29 13.79 -2.88 3.68
CA HIS A 29 12.45 -2.81 3.11
C HIS A 29 11.50 -3.87 3.69
N ARG A 30 11.73 -4.30 4.93
CA ARG A 30 10.85 -5.27 5.61
C ARG A 30 9.43 -4.73 5.75
N PHE A 31 8.45 -5.62 5.58
CA PHE A 31 7.04 -5.27 5.71
C PHE A 31 6.72 -4.73 7.10
N VAL A 32 6.08 -3.56 7.13
CA VAL A 32 5.48 -2.94 8.31
C VAL A 32 3.99 -2.75 8.02
N PRO A 33 3.08 -3.09 8.95
CA PRO A 33 1.65 -2.87 8.75
C PRO A 33 1.32 -1.41 8.44
N CYS A 34 0.30 -1.17 7.61
CA CYS A 34 -0.09 0.19 7.26
C CYS A 34 -0.55 0.98 8.50
N GLY A 35 -0.10 2.23 8.60
CA GLY A 35 -0.57 3.18 9.61
C GLY A 35 -2.08 3.46 9.53
N ALA A 36 -2.62 4.13 10.54
CA ALA A 36 -4.06 4.44 10.61
C ALA A 36 -4.55 5.33 9.43
N THR A 37 -3.69 6.26 8.99
CA THR A 37 -3.95 7.19 7.87
C THR A 37 -3.19 6.81 6.60
N GLU A 38 -2.60 5.62 6.55
CA GLU A 38 -1.84 5.14 5.41
C GLU A 38 -2.73 4.21 4.56
N PRO A 39 -2.94 4.51 3.27
CA PRO A 39 -3.84 3.73 2.42
C PRO A 39 -3.25 2.38 2.01
N GLU A 40 -1.93 2.27 1.95
CA GLU A 40 -1.20 1.07 1.54
C GLU A 40 0.19 1.06 2.16
N SER A 41 0.66 -0.12 2.58
CA SER A 41 2.07 -0.38 2.90
C SER A 41 2.53 -1.66 2.21
N SER A 42 3.77 -1.68 1.71
CA SER A 42 4.36 -2.83 1.04
C SER A 42 5.77 -3.09 1.56
N GLY A 43 6.15 -4.36 1.69
CA GLY A 43 7.51 -4.73 2.07
C GLY A 43 7.76 -6.24 2.07
N GLY A 44 9.03 -6.60 2.26
CA GLY A 44 9.49 -7.98 2.26
C GLY A 44 8.92 -8.78 3.43
N VAL A 45 8.50 -10.01 3.17
CA VAL A 45 8.15 -11.00 4.18
C VAL A 45 8.89 -12.31 3.91
N PRO A 46 9.14 -13.15 4.94
CA PRO A 46 9.87 -14.39 4.74
C PRO A 46 9.14 -15.31 3.74
N PRO A 47 9.83 -15.83 2.69
CA PRO A 47 9.18 -16.63 1.65
C PRO A 47 8.60 -17.95 2.19
N ARG A 48 9.19 -18.52 3.25
CA ARG A 48 8.73 -19.72 3.95
C ARG A 48 7.77 -19.46 5.12
N GLY A 49 7.30 -18.22 5.28
CA GLY A 49 6.41 -17.82 6.38
C GLY A 49 7.12 -17.61 7.71
N ASN A 50 6.34 -17.49 8.79
CA ASN A 50 6.73 -16.83 10.04
C ASN A 50 7.84 -17.51 10.87
N LYS A 51 8.37 -18.65 10.44
CA LYS A 51 9.46 -19.36 11.15
C LYS A 51 10.86 -18.89 10.73
N SER A 52 10.97 -18.17 9.60
CA SER A 52 12.22 -17.59 9.12
C SER A 52 12.22 -16.07 9.32
N THR A 53 13.40 -15.50 9.56
CA THR A 53 13.61 -14.05 9.53
C THR A 53 14.21 -13.57 8.21
N VAL A 54 14.67 -14.49 7.37
CA VAL A 54 15.30 -14.24 6.08
C VAL A 54 14.24 -13.83 5.06
N LEU A 55 14.51 -12.76 4.30
CA LEU A 55 13.55 -12.18 3.36
C LEU A 55 13.84 -12.54 1.89
N ILE A 56 15.06 -12.92 1.57
CA ILE A 56 15.44 -13.53 0.30
C ILE A 56 16.24 -14.82 0.52
N GLU A 57 15.82 -15.91 -0.12
CA GLU A 57 16.42 -17.23 0.05
C GLU A 57 16.97 -17.77 -1.27
N SER A 58 18.16 -18.36 -1.21
CA SER A 58 18.69 -19.17 -2.32
C SER A 58 18.22 -20.61 -2.19
N VAL A 59 17.49 -21.09 -3.20
CA VAL A 59 17.07 -22.49 -3.33
C VAL A 59 17.71 -23.07 -4.59
N GLY A 60 18.79 -23.82 -4.40
CA GLY A 60 19.64 -24.26 -5.50
C GLY A 60 20.39 -23.07 -6.12
N ARG A 61 20.01 -22.68 -7.33
CA ARG A 61 20.55 -21.49 -8.04
C ARG A 61 19.50 -20.40 -8.26
N GLN A 62 18.35 -20.51 -7.59
CA GLN A 62 17.23 -19.59 -7.73
C GLN A 62 17.10 -18.75 -6.48
N LEU A 63 16.91 -17.44 -6.65
CA LEU A 63 16.56 -16.55 -5.56
C LEU A 63 15.05 -16.43 -5.44
N ILE A 64 14.55 -16.61 -4.23
CA ILE A 64 13.12 -16.54 -3.92
C ILE A 64 12.91 -15.49 -2.85
N ALA A 65 12.09 -14.50 -3.16
CA ALA A 65 11.63 -13.48 -2.23
C ALA A 65 10.10 -13.39 -2.27
N ARG A 66 9.52 -12.77 -1.25
CA ARG A 66 8.07 -12.58 -1.16
C ARG A 66 7.76 -11.16 -0.71
N LEU A 67 6.88 -10.49 -1.45
CA LEU A 67 6.37 -9.17 -1.12
C LEU A 67 5.01 -9.33 -0.43
N CYS A 68 4.78 -8.59 0.65
CA CYS A 68 3.46 -8.40 1.22
C CYS A 68 3.01 -6.98 0.97
N THR A 69 1.79 -6.82 0.48
CA THR A 69 1.12 -5.53 0.35
C THR A 69 -0.13 -5.55 1.21
N GLU A 70 -0.22 -4.62 2.15
CA GLU A 70 -1.40 -4.34 2.94
C GLU A 70 -2.09 -3.09 2.42
N ARG A 71 -3.39 -3.18 2.12
CA ARG A 71 -4.22 -2.07 1.68
C ARG A 71 -5.33 -1.81 2.67
N ARG A 72 -5.69 -0.53 2.82
CA ARG A 72 -6.79 -0.04 3.64
C ARG A 72 -7.88 0.53 2.70
N PRO A 73 -8.68 -0.33 2.06
CA PRO A 73 -9.66 0.10 1.08
C PRO A 73 -10.78 0.90 1.73
N VAL A 74 -10.94 2.15 1.30
CA VAL A 74 -12.12 2.97 1.59
C VAL A 74 -13.04 2.91 0.37
N PRO A 75 -14.30 2.41 0.49
CA PRO A 75 -15.22 2.36 -0.63
C PRO A 75 -15.46 3.75 -1.24
N SER A 76 -15.47 3.84 -2.57
CA SER A 76 -15.67 5.11 -3.28
C SER A 76 -17.04 5.74 -2.98
N SER A 77 -18.05 4.92 -2.69
CA SER A 77 -19.37 5.37 -2.25
C SER A 77 -19.32 6.07 -0.88
N ALA A 78 -18.56 5.54 0.08
CA ALA A 78 -18.40 6.14 1.40
C ALA A 78 -17.69 7.50 1.32
N ILE A 79 -16.66 7.62 0.48
CA ILE A 79 -15.96 8.88 0.24
C ILE A 79 -16.92 9.91 -0.37
N LYS A 80 -17.70 9.53 -1.39
CA LYS A 80 -18.64 10.45 -2.05
C LYS A 80 -19.69 10.98 -1.08
N ALA A 81 -20.34 10.09 -0.33
CA ALA A 81 -21.37 10.48 0.64
C ALA A 81 -20.83 11.46 1.70
N ALA A 82 -19.65 11.19 2.27
CA ALA A 82 -19.05 12.06 3.28
C ALA A 82 -18.57 13.40 2.71
N VAL A 83 -18.09 13.44 1.45
CA VAL A 83 -17.73 14.69 0.78
C VAL A 83 -18.98 15.53 0.48
N GLU A 84 -20.08 14.91 0.04
CA GLU A 84 -21.35 15.59 -0.19
C GLU A 84 -21.92 16.19 1.09
N GLU A 85 -21.85 15.47 2.22
CA GLU A 85 -22.25 16.00 3.53
C GLU A 85 -21.43 17.26 3.92
N ARG A 86 -20.10 17.22 3.71
CA ARG A 86 -19.21 18.36 4.00
C ARG A 86 -19.47 19.55 3.08
N ILE A 87 -19.79 19.28 1.81
CA ILE A 87 -20.21 20.30 0.85
C ILE A 87 -21.49 20.97 1.32
N GLU A 88 -22.49 20.21 1.78
CA GLU A 88 -23.78 20.78 2.19
C GLU A 88 -23.62 21.66 3.43
N LYS A 89 -22.90 21.17 4.45
CA LYS A 89 -22.56 21.97 5.64
C LYS A 89 -21.86 23.28 5.27
N TYR A 90 -20.90 23.24 4.34
CA TYR A 90 -20.22 24.45 3.89
C TYR A 90 -21.17 25.46 3.21
N LYS A 91 -22.14 24.98 2.41
CA LYS A 91 -23.13 25.88 1.79
C LYS A 91 -24.02 26.54 2.83
N GLU A 92 -24.48 25.77 3.82
CA GLU A 92 -25.30 26.27 4.94
C GLU A 92 -24.54 27.33 5.74
N GLU A 93 -23.27 27.09 6.08
CA GLU A 93 -22.45 27.99 6.88
C GLU A 93 -22.05 29.28 6.13
N THR A 94 -21.79 29.20 4.83
CA THR A 94 -21.28 30.34 4.05
C THR A 94 -22.33 31.07 3.23
N GLY A 95 -23.54 30.51 3.12
CA GLY A 95 -24.60 31.00 2.23
C GLY A 95 -24.27 30.90 0.74
N ARG A 96 -23.17 30.22 0.37
CA ARG A 96 -22.74 30.08 -1.04
C ARG A 96 -23.30 28.79 -1.61
N GLU A 97 -24.06 28.90 -2.70
CA GLU A 97 -24.64 27.73 -3.37
C GLU A 97 -23.57 26.85 -4.08
N ARG A 98 -22.48 27.47 -4.53
CA ARG A 98 -21.40 26.79 -5.28
C ARG A 98 -20.12 26.69 -4.44
N VAL A 99 -19.61 25.47 -4.31
CA VAL A 99 -18.30 25.18 -3.70
C VAL A 99 -17.23 25.08 -4.79
N GLY A 100 -16.14 25.84 -4.65
CA GLY A 100 -15.02 25.84 -5.58
C GLY A 100 -14.27 24.51 -5.63
N ALA A 101 -13.63 24.21 -6.76
CA ALA A 101 -12.93 22.94 -6.98
C ALA A 101 -11.79 22.68 -5.97
N LYS A 102 -11.08 23.73 -5.55
CA LYS A 102 -10.01 23.64 -4.53
C LYS A 102 -10.55 23.10 -3.20
N ILE A 103 -11.64 23.69 -2.70
CA ILE A 103 -12.28 23.30 -1.44
C ILE A 103 -12.82 21.88 -1.52
N LYS A 104 -13.44 21.49 -2.64
CA LYS A 104 -13.90 20.10 -2.84
C LYS A 104 -12.76 19.09 -2.76
N LYS A 105 -11.57 19.45 -3.26
CA LYS A 105 -10.37 18.60 -3.17
C LYS A 105 -9.89 18.47 -1.72
N GLU A 106 -9.88 19.58 -0.98
CA GLU A 106 -9.55 19.60 0.46
C GLU A 106 -10.52 18.73 1.26
N PHE A 107 -11.83 18.88 1.07
CA PHE A 107 -12.83 18.01 1.70
C PHE A 107 -12.62 16.53 1.39
N LYS A 108 -12.27 16.20 0.15
CA LYS A 108 -11.97 14.81 -0.22
C LYS A 108 -10.74 14.27 0.53
N GLN A 109 -9.70 15.09 0.71
CA GLN A 109 -8.51 14.69 1.47
C GLN A 109 -8.82 14.51 2.95
N GLU A 110 -9.55 15.45 3.56
CA GLU A 110 -9.99 15.35 4.95
C GLU A 110 -10.86 14.12 5.19
N VAL A 111 -11.87 13.91 4.34
CA VAL A 111 -12.74 12.72 4.41
C VAL A 111 -11.91 11.44 4.30
N MET A 112 -10.88 11.41 3.45
CA MET A 112 -10.01 10.25 3.35
C MET A 112 -9.25 10.00 4.66
N LEU A 113 -8.69 11.04 5.28
CA LEU A 113 -7.99 10.94 6.56
C LEU A 113 -8.94 10.50 7.70
N ASP A 114 -10.20 10.93 7.66
CA ASP A 114 -11.23 10.56 8.65
C ASP A 114 -11.69 9.10 8.49
N LEU A 115 -11.79 8.61 7.24
CA LEU A 115 -12.32 7.29 6.93
C LEU A 115 -11.26 6.19 6.97
N LEU A 116 -10.01 6.48 6.66
CA LEU A 116 -8.93 5.49 6.64
C LEU A 116 -8.83 4.70 7.96
N PRO A 117 -8.78 5.32 9.15
CA PRO A 117 -8.69 4.59 10.42
C PRO A 117 -9.83 3.58 10.65
N ARG A 118 -10.99 3.79 10.03
CA ARG A 118 -12.19 2.94 10.15
C ARG A 118 -12.24 1.79 9.16
N ALA A 119 -11.43 1.82 8.10
CA ALA A 119 -11.40 0.78 7.09
C ALA A 119 -10.61 -0.44 7.57
N PHE A 120 -11.14 -1.64 7.32
CA PHE A 120 -10.41 -2.87 7.57
C PHE A 120 -9.28 -3.05 6.56
N THR A 121 -8.13 -3.53 7.03
CA THR A 121 -7.00 -3.80 6.15
C THR A 121 -7.12 -5.16 5.48
N LYS A 122 -6.56 -5.29 4.29
CA LYS A 122 -6.45 -6.54 3.55
C LYS A 122 -5.01 -6.73 3.09
N ARG A 123 -4.45 -7.90 3.34
CA ARG A 123 -3.11 -8.28 2.88
C ARG A 123 -3.18 -9.18 1.66
N SER A 124 -2.21 -9.00 0.77
CA SER A 124 -1.94 -9.85 -0.39
C SER A 124 -0.45 -10.12 -0.48
N THR A 125 -0.09 -11.32 -0.90
CA THR A 125 1.30 -11.78 -1.06
C THR A 125 1.40 -12.71 -2.26
#